data_AF-A0A9D1KUU8-F1
#
_entry.id   AF-A0A9D1KUU8-F1
#
_cell.length_a   1.000
_cell.length_b   1.000
_cell.length_c   1.000
_cell.angle_alpha   90.00
_cell.angle_beta   90.00
_cell.angle_gamma   90.00
#
_symmetry.space_group_name_H-M   'P 1'
#
loop_
_entity.id
_entity.type
_entity.pdbx_description
1 polymer ?
#
loop_
_entity_poly.entity_id
_entity_poly.type
_entity_poly.pdbx_seq_one_letter_code
_entity_poly.pdbx_strand_id
1 'polypeptide(L)'
;MSCKNGKIYFNEHVSGTRRGITKDVVRVYSLARKIYLGELIKERKEICAELGKAVCKASDIITENRSEKVLERFHMLDRSRIKLPPEKWRWANSPYCSNTYAKEYLKYVTDGGRIMRSKSERMIGNKLEEAGIAYRYEAELNIVSTEKAAGSSIEI
;
A
#
# COMPACT_ATOMS: atom_id res chain seq x y z
N MET A 1 41.54 13.51 -12.92
CA MET A 1 41.22 14.95 -12.90
C MET A 1 41.94 15.58 -11.73
N SER A 2 42.58 16.73 -11.90
CA SER A 2 43.17 17.49 -10.79
C SER A 2 42.71 18.95 -10.87
N CYS A 3 42.30 19.52 -9.74
CA CYS A 3 41.97 20.94 -9.64
C CYS A 3 43.16 21.69 -9.02
N LYS A 4 43.63 22.75 -9.68
CA LYS A 4 44.64 23.69 -9.14
C LYS A 4 44.22 25.10 -9.50
N ASN A 5 44.20 26.01 -8.53
CA ASN A 5 43.81 27.41 -8.70
C ASN A 5 42.47 27.60 -9.44
N GLY A 6 41.47 26.77 -9.12
CA GLY A 6 40.14 26.80 -9.77
C GLY A 6 40.10 26.27 -11.21
N LYS A 7 41.23 25.85 -11.78
CA LYS A 7 41.31 25.26 -13.12
C LYS A 7 41.32 23.75 -13.05
N ILE A 8 40.55 23.12 -13.94
CA ILE A 8 40.44 21.66 -14.06
C ILE A 8 41.44 21.16 -15.10
N TYR A 9 42.30 20.22 -14.70
CA TYR A 9 43.26 19.57 -15.56
C TYR A 9 42.94 18.08 -15.71
N PHE A 10 43.03 17.60 -16.95
CA PHE A 10 42.86 16.21 -17.31
C PHE A 10 44.23 15.58 -17.57
N ASN A 11 44.53 14.53 -16.79
CA ASN A 11 45.80 13.81 -16.85
C ASN A 11 45.53 12.32 -16.95
N GLU A 12 46.40 11.61 -17.65
CA GLU A 12 46.44 10.17 -17.75
C GLU A 12 47.70 9.65 -17.05
N HIS A 13 47.59 8.50 -16.40
CA HIS A 13 48.72 7.80 -15.80
C HIS A 13 49.15 6.68 -16.76
N VAL A 14 50.32 6.83 -17.39
CA VAL A 14 50.91 5.82 -18.27
C VAL A 14 52.26 5.45 -17.67
N SER A 15 52.43 4.17 -17.33
CA SER A 15 53.71 3.61 -16.84
C SER A 15 54.37 4.44 -15.72
N GLY A 16 53.59 4.82 -14.69
CA GLY A 16 54.08 5.60 -13.54
C GLY A 16 54.24 7.11 -13.78
N THR A 17 54.12 7.58 -15.02
CA THR A 17 54.27 9.01 -15.36
C THR A 17 52.92 9.67 -15.60
N ARG A 18 52.75 10.92 -15.15
CA ARG A 18 51.56 11.75 -15.43
C ARG A 18 51.73 12.47 -16.75
N ARG A 19 50.85 12.19 -17.71
CA ARG A 19 50.77 12.92 -18.99
C ARG A 19 49.49 13.74 -19.04
N GLY A 20 49.61 15.04 -19.34
CA GLY A 20 48.46 15.91 -19.58
C GLY A 20 47.80 15.56 -20.91
N ILE A 21 46.48 15.37 -20.91
CA ILE A 21 45.70 15.04 -22.11
C ILE A 21 44.91 16.23 -22.65
N THR A 22 45.20 17.44 -22.17
CA THR A 22 44.46 18.68 -22.47
C THR A 22 44.36 19.01 -23.97
N LYS A 23 45.28 18.50 -24.80
CA LYS A 23 45.27 18.70 -26.26
C LYS A 23 44.28 17.78 -26.99
N ASP A 24 43.88 16.67 -26.39
CA ASP A 24 42.87 15.77 -26.95
C ASP A 24 41.48 16.22 -26.49
N VAL A 25 40.92 17.15 -27.27
CA VAL A 25 39.66 17.83 -26.97
C VAL A 25 38.51 16.82 -26.81
N VAL A 26 38.39 15.85 -27.72
CA VAL A 26 37.29 14.86 -27.72
C VAL A 26 37.33 14.02 -26.45
N ARG A 27 38.53 13.57 -26.04
CA ARG A 27 38.71 12.75 -24.85
C ARG A 27 38.48 13.55 -23.57
N VAL A 28 38.93 14.81 -23.53
CA VAL A 28 38.68 15.73 -22.42
C VAL A 28 37.18 15.95 -22.21
N TYR A 29 36.43 16.23 -23.28
CA TYR A 29 34.97 16.40 -23.18
C TYR A 29 34.25 15.12 -22.75
N SER A 30 34.70 13.96 -23.24
CA SER A 30 34.13 12.66 -22.82
C SER A 30 34.33 12.41 -21.33
N LEU A 31 35.52 12.71 -20.80
CA LEU A 31 35.81 12.60 -19.36
C LEU A 31 35.03 13.62 -18.54
N ALA A 32 34.96 14.88 -18.99
CA ALA A 32 34.18 15.93 -18.34
C ALA A 32 32.70 15.53 -18.26
N ARG A 33 32.14 15.02 -19.36
CA ARG A 33 30.76 14.53 -19.42
C ARG A 33 30.54 13.36 -18.46
N LYS A 34 31.46 12.40 -18.40
CA LYS A 34 31.36 11.28 -17.45
C LYS A 34 31.32 11.76 -16.00
N ILE A 35 32.16 12.73 -15.64
CA ILE A 35 32.19 13.31 -14.29
C ILE A 35 30.88 14.04 -13.99
N TYR A 36 30.45 14.93 -14.90
CA TYR A 36 29.19 15.68 -14.75
C TYR A 36 27.98 14.76 -14.58
N LEU A 37 27.85 13.72 -15.42
CA LEU A 37 26.76 12.75 -15.30
C LEU A 37 26.86 11.96 -13.99
N GLY A 38 28.06 11.65 -13.52
CA GLY A 38 28.28 11.01 -12.22
C GLY A 38 27.74 11.84 -11.05
N GLU A 39 28.04 13.14 -11.04
CA GLU A 39 27.53 14.07 -10.03
C GLU A 39 26.00 14.21 -10.11
N LEU A 40 25.43 14.35 -11.31
CA LEU A 40 23.97 14.39 -11.48
C LEU A 40 23.29 13.11 -10.98
N ILE A 41 23.87 11.94 -11.24
CA ILE A 41 23.34 10.66 -10.76
C ILE A 41 23.39 10.62 -9.23
N LYS A 42 24.48 11.10 -8.62
CA LYS A 42 24.62 11.16 -7.17
C LYS A 42 23.55 12.05 -6.55
N GLU A 43 23.40 13.28 -7.04
CA GLU A 43 22.38 14.24 -6.59
C GLU A 43 20.97 13.65 -6.70
N ARG A 44 20.63 13.05 -7.85
CA ARG A 44 19.32 12.42 -8.06
C ARG A 44 19.08 11.24 -7.12
N LYS A 45 20.11 10.43 -6.82
CA LYS A 45 20.00 9.33 -5.85
C LYS A 45 19.69 9.84 -4.45
N GLU A 46 20.32 10.93 -4.03
CA GLU A 46 20.05 11.57 -2.74
C GLU A 46 18.60 12.07 -2.66
N ILE A 47 18.11 12.73 -3.72
CA ILE A 47 16.71 13.18 -3.82
C ILE A 47 15.74 11.98 -3.73
N CYS A 48 15.99 10.92 -4.50
CA CYS A 48 15.14 9.72 -4.47
C CYS A 48 15.14 9.06 -3.08
N ALA A 49 16.27 9.04 -2.38
CA ALA A 49 16.35 8.50 -1.03
C ALA A 49 15.51 9.33 -0.03
N GLU A 50 15.57 10.65 -0.11
CA GLU A 50 14.76 11.52 0.75
C GLU A 50 13.26 11.42 0.43
N LEU A 51 12.89 11.39 -0.85
CA LEU A 51 11.51 11.15 -1.27
C LEU A 51 11.00 9.79 -0.80
N GLY A 52 11.82 8.73 -0.89
CA GLY A 52 11.48 7.41 -0.39
C GLY A 52 11.18 7.41 1.11
N LYS A 53 11.99 8.11 1.92
CA LYS A 53 11.72 8.30 3.36
C LYS A 53 10.40 9.03 3.61
N ALA A 54 10.09 10.06 2.82
CA ALA A 54 8.84 10.81 2.95
C ALA A 54 7.62 9.94 2.62
N VAL A 55 7.70 9.11 1.58
CA VAL A 55 6.64 8.14 1.23
C VAL A 55 6.43 7.13 2.35
N CYS A 56 7.49 6.53 2.90
CA CYS A 56 7.37 5.60 4.03
C CYS A 56 6.69 6.26 5.25
N LYS A 57 7.09 7.49 5.59
CA LYS A 57 6.45 8.23 6.69
C LYS A 57 4.97 8.52 6.40
N ALA A 58 4.63 8.85 5.15
CA ALA A 58 3.26 9.09 4.75
C ALA A 58 2.42 7.80 4.80
N SER A 59 2.97 6.65 4.36
CA SER A 59 2.29 5.36 4.50
C SER A 59 2.10 4.97 5.96
N ASP A 60 3.07 5.22 6.84
CA ASP A 60 2.94 4.92 8.27
C ASP A 60 1.83 5.75 8.93
N ILE A 61 1.63 6.99 8.46
CA ILE A 61 0.56 7.88 8.92
C ILE A 61 -0.80 7.45 8.39
N ILE A 62 -0.88 7.03 7.13
CA ILE A 62 -2.13 6.72 6.43
C ILE A 62 -2.69 5.34 6.85
N THR A 63 -1.84 4.36 7.17
CA THR A 63 -2.29 2.96 7.14
C THR A 63 -2.71 2.37 8.49
N GLU A 64 -2.01 2.60 9.61
CA GLU A 64 -2.31 1.78 10.83
C GLU A 64 -2.29 2.52 12.18
N ASN A 65 -1.42 3.51 12.41
CA ASN A 65 -1.15 3.92 13.78
C ASN A 65 -2.02 5.04 14.36
N ARG A 66 -2.54 5.96 13.55
CA ARG A 66 -3.35 7.07 14.10
C ARG A 66 -4.78 6.63 14.39
N SER A 67 -5.35 5.85 13.48
CA SER A 67 -6.72 5.32 13.55
C SER A 67 -6.86 4.35 14.73
N GLU A 68 -5.93 3.41 14.89
CA GLU A 68 -6.04 2.41 15.95
C GLU A 68 -5.80 3.03 17.34
N LYS A 69 -4.84 3.95 17.49
CA LYS A 69 -4.68 4.73 18.74
C LYS A 69 -5.90 5.57 19.09
N VAL A 70 -6.62 6.09 18.09
CA VAL A 70 -7.89 6.80 18.33
C VAL A 70 -8.95 5.82 18.82
N LEU A 71 -9.03 4.61 18.23
CA LEU A 71 -9.99 3.57 18.60
C LEU A 71 -9.71 2.94 19.96
N GLU A 72 -8.45 2.84 20.39
CA GLU A 72 -8.07 2.40 21.75
C GLU A 72 -8.72 3.27 22.83
N ARG A 73 -8.89 4.58 22.58
CA ARG A 73 -9.60 5.48 23.50
C ARG A 73 -11.08 5.12 23.64
N PHE A 74 -11.65 4.43 22.66
CA PHE A 74 -13.03 3.98 22.62
C PHE A 74 -13.16 2.47 22.86
N HIS A 75 -12.25 1.86 23.61
CA HIS A 75 -12.25 0.41 23.87
C HIS A 75 -13.54 -0.14 24.50
N MET A 76 -14.31 0.70 25.19
CA MET A 76 -15.61 0.34 25.77
C MET A 76 -16.75 0.33 24.74
N LEU A 77 -16.52 0.88 23.54
CA LEU A 77 -17.52 0.99 22.47
C LEU A 77 -17.29 -0.08 21.40
N ASP A 78 -18.37 -0.43 20.70
CA ASP A 78 -18.28 -1.27 19.50
C ASP A 78 -17.50 -0.53 18.40
N ARG A 79 -16.24 -0.91 18.23
CA ARG A 79 -15.32 -0.33 17.23
C ARG A 79 -15.85 -0.52 15.81
N SER A 80 -16.63 -1.57 15.54
CA SER A 80 -17.19 -1.80 14.19
C SER A 80 -18.15 -0.68 13.79
N ARG A 81 -18.88 -0.09 14.75
CA ARG A 81 -19.79 1.05 14.54
C ARG A 81 -19.05 2.36 14.26
N ILE A 82 -17.76 2.42 14.60
CA ILE A 82 -16.88 3.56 14.37
C ILE A 82 -16.13 3.38 13.04
N LYS A 83 -15.62 2.17 12.76
CA LYS A 83 -14.87 1.86 11.53
C LYS A 83 -15.74 1.87 10.28
N LEU A 84 -17.01 1.47 10.39
CA LEU A 84 -17.92 1.33 9.25
C LEU A 84 -18.85 2.54 9.08
N PRO A 85 -19.15 2.93 7.83
CA PRO A 85 -20.28 3.82 7.55
C PRO A 85 -21.58 3.27 8.17
N PRO A 86 -22.48 4.13 8.69
CA PRO A 86 -23.69 3.70 9.39
C PRO A 86 -24.57 2.71 8.60
N GLU A 87 -24.66 2.88 7.27
CA GLU A 87 -25.42 1.98 6.39
C GLU A 87 -24.81 0.58 6.31
N LYS A 88 -23.49 0.50 6.13
CA LYS A 88 -22.75 -0.77 6.06
C LYS A 88 -22.78 -1.51 7.40
N TRP A 89 -22.63 -0.79 8.50
CA TRP A 89 -22.75 -1.36 9.84
C TRP A 89 -24.17 -1.90 10.10
N ARG A 90 -25.20 -1.14 9.73
CA ARG A 90 -26.59 -1.58 9.84
C ARG A 90 -26.84 -2.83 9.00
N TRP A 91 -26.38 -2.85 7.76
CA TRP A 91 -26.50 -4.03 6.90
C TRP A 91 -25.75 -5.23 7.50
N ALA A 92 -24.55 -5.07 8.04
CA ALA A 92 -23.77 -6.18 8.58
C ALA A 92 -24.37 -6.79 9.86
N ASN A 93 -25.11 -6.00 10.65
CA ASN A 93 -25.66 -6.41 11.96
C ASN A 93 -27.17 -6.60 11.99
N SER A 94 -27.89 -6.21 10.93
CA SER A 94 -29.32 -6.51 10.82
C SER A 94 -29.53 -8.03 10.78
N PRO A 95 -30.61 -8.56 11.39
CA PRO A 95 -30.95 -9.97 11.29
C PRO A 95 -30.97 -10.47 9.85
N TYR A 96 -30.38 -11.63 9.60
CA TYR A 96 -30.36 -12.29 8.29
C TYR A 96 -30.48 -13.80 8.48
N CYS A 97 -31.00 -14.49 7.47
CA CYS A 97 -31.01 -15.95 7.44
C CYS A 97 -29.57 -16.44 7.28
N SER A 98 -29.08 -17.14 8.29
CA SER A 98 -27.78 -17.81 8.26
C SER A 98 -27.99 -19.32 8.17
N ASN A 99 -27.01 -20.01 7.60
CA ASN A 99 -27.04 -21.45 7.43
C ASN A 99 -27.14 -22.17 8.80
N THR A 100 -28.23 -22.93 9.00
CA THR A 100 -28.47 -23.69 10.24
C THR A 100 -27.76 -25.04 10.27
N TYR A 101 -27.08 -25.41 9.19
CA TYR A 101 -26.36 -26.68 9.09
C TYR A 101 -25.26 -26.78 10.17
N ALA A 102 -25.19 -27.93 10.84
CA ALA A 102 -24.08 -28.35 11.70
C ALA A 102 -23.59 -27.25 12.68
N LYS A 103 -24.50 -26.74 13.54
CA LYS A 103 -24.23 -25.68 14.52
C LYS A 103 -23.15 -26.06 15.53
N GLU A 104 -22.97 -27.36 15.78
CA GLU A 104 -21.96 -27.92 16.66
C GLU A 104 -20.51 -27.63 16.24
N TYR A 105 -20.29 -27.20 14.99
CA TYR A 105 -18.95 -26.83 14.49
C TYR A 105 -18.64 -25.34 14.63
N LEU A 106 -19.59 -24.49 15.06
CA LEU A 106 -19.34 -23.07 15.33
C LEU A 106 -18.49 -22.91 16.61
N LYS A 107 -17.17 -22.90 16.44
CA LYS A 107 -16.20 -22.95 17.55
C LYS A 107 -15.23 -21.77 17.59
N TYR A 108 -14.98 -21.11 16.46
CA TYR A 108 -13.89 -20.16 16.32
C TYR A 108 -14.42 -18.73 16.30
N VAL A 109 -14.12 -17.96 17.35
CA VAL A 109 -14.57 -16.57 17.50
C VAL A 109 -13.58 -15.62 16.80
N THR A 110 -14.08 -14.67 16.02
CA THR A 110 -13.30 -13.56 15.43
C THR A 110 -13.04 -12.45 16.44
N ASP A 111 -12.15 -11.53 16.13
CA ASP A 111 -11.82 -10.41 17.03
C ASP A 111 -13.03 -9.46 17.20
N GLY A 112 -13.92 -9.41 16.21
CA GLY A 112 -15.22 -8.74 16.23
C GLY A 112 -16.36 -9.57 16.83
N GLY A 113 -16.08 -10.73 17.42
CA GLY A 113 -17.04 -11.52 18.19
C GLY A 113 -17.97 -12.44 17.37
N ARG A 114 -17.71 -12.63 16.08
CA ARG A 114 -18.49 -13.54 15.22
C ARG A 114 -17.96 -14.96 15.32
N ILE A 115 -18.84 -15.96 15.31
CA ILE A 115 -18.46 -17.37 15.46
C ILE A 115 -18.44 -18.04 14.08
N MET A 116 -17.32 -18.70 13.78
CA MET A 116 -17.03 -19.37 12.51
C MET A 116 -16.82 -20.88 12.72
N ARG A 117 -16.96 -21.68 11.65
CA ARG A 117 -16.79 -23.14 11.71
C ARG A 117 -15.33 -23.61 11.64
N SER A 118 -14.43 -22.83 11.06
CA SER A 118 -13.03 -23.22 10.85
C SER A 118 -12.02 -22.12 11.19
N LYS A 119 -10.76 -22.53 11.37
CA LYS A 119 -9.63 -21.61 11.62
C LYS A 119 -9.36 -20.68 10.43
N SER A 120 -9.52 -21.17 9.20
CA SER A 120 -9.34 -20.38 7.98
C SER A 120 -10.43 -19.34 7.82
N GLU A 121 -11.70 -19.68 8.09
CA GLU A 121 -12.80 -18.72 8.11
C GLU A 121 -12.61 -17.65 9.18
N ARG A 122 -12.17 -18.04 10.39
CA ARG A 122 -11.80 -17.06 11.42
C ARG A 122 -10.71 -16.10 10.93
N MET A 123 -9.68 -16.62 10.26
CA MET A 123 -8.61 -15.77 9.69
C MET A 123 -9.16 -14.79 8.65
N ILE A 124 -10.08 -15.24 7.79
CA ILE A 124 -10.74 -14.37 6.80
C ILE A 124 -11.58 -13.30 7.51
N GLY A 125 -12.38 -13.69 8.50
CA GLY A 125 -13.18 -12.77 9.31
C GLY A 125 -12.34 -11.69 9.98
N ASN A 126 -11.25 -12.07 10.65
CA ASN A 126 -10.34 -11.12 11.28
C ASN A 126 -9.76 -10.13 10.26
N LYS A 127 -9.32 -10.61 9.09
CA LYS A 127 -8.80 -9.71 8.03
C LYS A 127 -9.85 -8.74 7.49
N LEU A 128 -11.11 -9.19 7.35
CA LEU A 128 -12.20 -8.31 6.93
C LEU A 128 -12.51 -7.25 7.98
N GLU A 129 -12.44 -7.61 9.27
CA GLU A 129 -12.65 -6.70 10.40
C GLU A 129 -11.50 -5.68 10.54
N GLU A 130 -10.25 -6.13 10.40
CA GLU A 130 -9.06 -5.27 10.34
C GLU A 130 -9.17 -4.23 9.22
N ALA A 131 -9.56 -4.68 8.02
CA ALA A 131 -9.74 -3.83 6.85
C ALA A 131 -10.99 -2.92 6.91
N GLY A 132 -11.84 -3.05 7.94
CA GLY A 132 -13.08 -2.28 8.05
C GLY A 132 -14.08 -2.60 6.93
N ILE A 133 -14.13 -3.85 6.48
CA ILE A 133 -15.04 -4.32 5.44
C ILE A 133 -16.25 -4.97 6.10
N ALA A 134 -17.44 -4.45 5.83
CA ALA A 134 -18.69 -5.06 6.28
C ALA A 134 -18.95 -6.38 5.55
N TYR A 135 -19.26 -7.44 6.30
CA TYR A 135 -19.58 -8.76 5.76
C TYR A 135 -20.67 -9.45 6.58
N ARG A 136 -21.25 -10.53 6.05
CA ARG A 136 -22.14 -11.46 6.75
C ARG A 136 -21.62 -12.88 6.55
N TYR A 137 -21.69 -13.70 7.58
CA TYR A 137 -21.19 -15.07 7.54
C TYR A 137 -22.33 -16.02 7.21
N GLU A 138 -22.16 -16.82 6.16
CA GLU A 138 -23.18 -17.77 5.68
C GLU A 138 -24.56 -17.16 5.44
N ALA A 139 -24.60 -15.94 4.89
CA ALA A 139 -25.85 -15.31 4.52
C ALA A 139 -26.47 -15.99 3.28
N GLU A 140 -27.80 -16.10 3.29
CA GLU A 140 -28.58 -16.52 2.12
C GLU A 140 -28.28 -15.64 0.90
N LEU A 141 -28.06 -16.28 -0.24
CA LEU A 141 -27.75 -15.61 -1.51
C LEU A 141 -28.99 -15.58 -2.39
N ASN A 142 -29.50 -14.38 -2.64
CA ASN A 142 -30.53 -14.16 -3.66
C ASN A 142 -29.87 -14.02 -5.03
N ILE A 143 -29.79 -15.13 -5.77
CA ILE A 143 -29.29 -15.13 -7.14
C ILE A 143 -30.46 -14.74 -8.05
N VAL A 144 -30.50 -13.48 -8.47
CA VAL A 144 -31.47 -13.04 -9.49
C VAL A 144 -30.91 -13.41 -10.86
N SER A 145 -31.55 -14.36 -11.54
CA SER A 145 -31.25 -14.69 -12.92
C SER A 145 -31.50 -13.45 -13.80
N THR A 146 -30.48 -12.93 -14.46
CA THR A 146 -30.55 -11.76 -15.34
C THR A 146 -31.22 -12.03 -16.69
N GLU A 147 -32.11 -13.03 -16.77
CA GLU A 147 -32.88 -13.35 -17.97
C GLU A 147 -34.24 -12.66 -17.92
N LYS A 148 -34.28 -11.32 -17.95
CA LYS A 148 -35.46 -10.50 -18.33
C LYS A 148 -35.25 -8.97 -18.28
N ALA A 149 -34.09 -8.47 -18.71
CA ALA A 149 -33.88 -7.03 -18.91
C ALA A 149 -34.13 -6.55 -20.35
N ALA A 150 -34.93 -7.30 -21.13
CA ALA A 150 -35.41 -6.88 -22.45
C ALA A 150 -36.85 -7.37 -22.64
N GLY A 151 -37.83 -6.54 -22.31
CA GLY A 151 -39.23 -6.84 -22.59
C GLY A 151 -40.21 -6.36 -21.52
N SER A 152 -40.41 -5.04 -21.47
CA SER A 152 -41.62 -4.38 -20.96
C SER A 152 -41.47 -2.91 -21.33
N SER A 153 -41.61 -2.57 -22.61
CA SER A 153 -42.84 -1.99 -23.18
C SER A 153 -43.47 -0.97 -22.25
N ILE A 154 -43.19 0.29 -22.58
CA ILE A 154 -43.93 1.48 -22.18
C ILE A 154 -45.40 1.27 -22.56
N GLU A 155 -46.29 1.33 -21.57
CA GLU A 155 -47.70 1.65 -21.83
C GLU A 155 -47.98 3.06 -21.28
N ILE A 156 -48.70 3.80 -22.13
CA ILE A 156 -49.06 5.22 -22.09
C ILE A 156 -50.04 5.50 -20.96
#